data_AF-A0A930ZIB9-F1
#
_entry.id   AF-A0A930ZIB9-F1
#
_cell.length_a   1.000
_cell.length_b   1.000
_cell.length_c   1.000
_cell.angle_alpha   90.00
_cell.angle_beta   90.00
_cell.angle_gamma   90.00
#
_symmetry.space_group_name_H-M   'P 1'
#
loop_
_entity.id
_entity.type
_entity.pdbx_description
1 polymer ?
#
loop_
_entity_poly.entity_id
_entity_poly.type
_entity_poly.pdbx_seq_one_letter_code
_entity_poly.pdbx_strand_id
1 'polypeptide(L)'
;MLLIPTLGPFHILHPRYNAVSVLELLKAARPKRIVLASYGPQDLQSGSWRDEAELALFHVLPWAGEAKVEIQALDPSANLKIESERFRKALSLFPQGQEVLQGATALEQSLQTLLTTPKTAQDFFSQDTLGVLREYHRGYARLFGEGPATGFRQERMERVAESLRPKAVGQEPTLVLADLLDYAMLRDLLPDTQSPAPTPSSEAERQRSVLDRAWRLEESDDWAALLEQLQEVEGPEAQYCAAQIYLAAGQPQAALELLESLVHSDFQFPEYLPGYTLSRYGQLADWLGQRDQALRAYQAVLALSWAPKEARETALAGQRTPFKPKG
;
A
#
# COMPACT_ATOMS: atom_id res chain seq x y z
N MET A 1 -11.73 -21.27 -5.00
CA MET A 1 -10.65 -20.28 -4.95
C MET A 1 -11.26 -18.90 -4.83
N LEU A 2 -10.81 -18.11 -3.86
CA LEU A 2 -11.26 -16.72 -3.67
C LEU A 2 -10.15 -15.81 -4.19
N LEU A 3 -10.49 -14.88 -5.07
CA LEU A 3 -9.54 -13.93 -5.64
C LEU A 3 -9.90 -12.52 -5.17
N ILE A 4 -8.95 -11.85 -4.51
CA ILE A 4 -9.15 -10.56 -3.85
C ILE A 4 -8.11 -9.56 -4.41
N PRO A 5 -8.55 -8.39 -4.90
CA PRO A 5 -7.63 -7.37 -5.39
C PRO A 5 -6.96 -6.63 -4.22
N THR A 6 -5.66 -6.38 -4.29
CA THR A 6 -4.99 -5.34 -3.50
C THR A 6 -4.87 -4.07 -4.34
N LEU A 7 -4.79 -2.93 -3.66
CA LEU A 7 -4.72 -1.61 -4.27
C LEU A 7 -3.36 -0.93 -4.03
N GLY A 8 -2.40 -1.64 -3.43
CA GLY A 8 -1.13 -1.07 -3.02
C GLY A 8 -1.32 0.18 -2.14
N PRO A 9 -0.67 1.31 -2.47
CA PRO A 9 -0.81 2.54 -1.70
C PRO A 9 -2.21 3.16 -1.77
N PHE A 10 -3.03 2.80 -2.77
CA PHE A 10 -4.35 3.41 -2.95
C PHE A 10 -5.37 2.95 -1.91
N HIS A 11 -5.10 1.89 -1.13
CA HIS A 11 -5.99 1.46 -0.03
C HIS A 11 -6.37 2.61 0.92
N ILE A 12 -5.47 3.56 1.15
CA ILE A 12 -5.68 4.74 2.01
C ILE A 12 -6.80 5.68 1.52
N LEU A 13 -7.20 5.58 0.25
CA LEU A 13 -8.25 6.40 -0.37
C LEU A 13 -9.65 5.77 -0.26
N HIS A 14 -9.76 4.53 0.23
CA HIS A 14 -11.01 3.79 0.25
C HIS A 14 -11.43 3.43 1.69
N PRO A 15 -12.20 4.31 2.37
CA PRO A 15 -12.73 4.07 3.72
C PRO A 15 -13.42 2.71 3.91
N ARG A 16 -14.01 2.17 2.85
CA ARG A 16 -14.79 0.91 2.85
C ARG A 16 -14.13 -0.23 2.07
N TYR A 17 -12.84 -0.09 1.74
CA TYR A 17 -11.98 -1.14 1.20
C TYR A 17 -10.50 -0.82 1.47
N ASN A 18 -10.18 -0.57 2.74
CA ASN A 18 -8.83 -0.22 3.16
C ASN A 18 -7.96 -1.48 3.35
N ALA A 19 -6.72 -1.31 3.78
CA ALA A 19 -5.77 -2.40 3.97
C ALA A 19 -6.27 -3.46 4.98
N VAL A 20 -7.03 -3.04 6.00
CA VAL A 20 -7.62 -3.94 7.00
C VAL A 20 -8.86 -4.66 6.44
N SER A 21 -9.60 -4.07 5.50
CA SER A 21 -10.70 -4.77 4.81
C SER A 21 -10.20 -6.04 4.12
N VAL A 22 -9.02 -5.99 3.47
CA VAL A 22 -8.40 -7.18 2.85
C VAL A 22 -8.12 -8.25 3.91
N LEU A 23 -7.55 -7.86 5.05
CA LEU A 23 -7.28 -8.77 6.16
C LEU A 23 -8.57 -9.41 6.72
N GLU A 24 -9.63 -8.64 6.92
CA GLU A 24 -10.90 -9.16 7.44
C GLU A 24 -11.57 -10.15 6.47
N LEU A 25 -11.49 -9.90 5.16
CA LEU A 25 -11.95 -10.84 4.14
C LEU A 25 -11.16 -12.17 4.20
N LEU A 26 -9.86 -12.10 4.42
CA LEU A 26 -9.01 -13.29 4.58
C LEU A 26 -9.35 -14.04 5.88
N LYS A 27 -9.47 -13.35 7.02
CA LYS A 27 -9.85 -13.97 8.30
C LYS A 27 -11.20 -14.68 8.21
N ALA A 28 -12.19 -14.06 7.56
CA ALA A 28 -13.52 -14.63 7.37
C ALA A 28 -13.47 -15.95 6.59
N ALA A 29 -12.57 -16.05 5.62
CA ALA A 29 -12.38 -17.25 4.81
C ALA A 29 -11.54 -18.36 5.47
N ARG A 30 -10.90 -18.08 6.63
CA ARG A 30 -10.08 -19.02 7.41
C ARG A 30 -9.10 -19.85 6.56
N PRO A 31 -8.20 -19.20 5.80
CA PRO A 31 -7.25 -19.88 4.94
C PRO A 31 -6.27 -20.72 5.75
N LYS A 32 -5.79 -21.80 5.14
CA LYS A 32 -4.53 -22.42 5.52
C LYS A 32 -3.36 -21.90 4.69
N ARG A 33 -3.66 -21.34 3.50
CA ARG A 33 -2.69 -20.77 2.58
C ARG A 33 -3.25 -19.53 1.90
N ILE A 34 -2.40 -18.52 1.75
CA ILE A 34 -2.64 -17.33 0.92
C ILE A 34 -1.57 -17.29 -0.17
N VAL A 35 -2.02 -17.07 -1.39
CA VAL A 35 -1.18 -16.91 -2.56
C VAL A 35 -1.09 -15.43 -2.92
N LEU A 36 0.12 -14.92 -3.06
CA LEU A 36 0.41 -13.60 -3.63
C LEU A 36 0.70 -13.78 -5.13
N ALA A 37 -0.32 -13.58 -5.95
CA ALA A 37 -0.24 -13.82 -7.40
C ALA A 37 0.62 -12.78 -8.13
N SER A 38 0.76 -11.60 -7.54
CA SER A 38 1.43 -10.44 -8.14
C SER A 38 2.89 -10.29 -7.74
N TYR A 39 3.35 -11.10 -6.80
CA TYR A 39 4.70 -11.08 -6.21
C TYR A 39 5.46 -12.36 -6.52
N GLY A 40 6.78 -12.25 -6.65
CA GLY A 40 7.68 -13.38 -6.75
C GLY A 40 8.25 -13.83 -5.40
N PRO A 41 8.76 -15.06 -5.28
CA PRO A 41 9.40 -15.55 -4.06
C PRO A 41 10.56 -14.65 -3.58
N GLN A 42 11.33 -14.09 -4.52
CA GLN A 42 12.44 -13.19 -4.20
C GLN A 42 11.96 -11.82 -3.67
N ASP A 43 10.85 -11.30 -4.20
CA ASP A 43 10.24 -10.05 -3.75
C ASP A 43 9.71 -10.17 -2.32
N LEU A 44 9.01 -11.27 -2.05
CA LEU A 44 8.52 -11.58 -0.71
C LEU A 44 9.67 -11.75 0.29
N GLN A 45 10.73 -12.48 -0.09
CA GLN A 45 11.88 -12.72 0.77
C GLN A 45 12.71 -11.46 1.04
N SER A 46 12.92 -10.63 0.02
CA SER A 46 13.66 -9.36 0.14
C SER A 46 12.84 -8.26 0.81
N GLY A 47 11.51 -8.38 0.81
CA GLY A 47 10.61 -7.39 1.36
C GLY A 47 10.39 -6.18 0.46
N SER A 48 10.57 -6.30 -0.86
CA SER A 48 10.42 -5.20 -1.83
C SER A 48 9.01 -4.60 -1.82
N TRP A 49 7.99 -5.39 -1.48
CA TRP A 49 6.61 -4.94 -1.28
C TRP A 49 6.47 -3.77 -0.28
N ARG A 50 7.41 -3.64 0.67
CA ARG A 50 7.42 -2.53 1.62
C ARG A 50 7.73 -1.19 0.94
N ASP A 51 8.69 -1.20 0.00
CA ASP A 51 9.09 -0.01 -0.76
C ASP A 51 8.08 0.33 -1.87
N GLU A 52 7.26 -0.64 -2.30
CA GLU A 52 6.10 -0.43 -3.17
C GLU A 52 4.86 0.10 -2.42
N ALA A 53 4.96 0.25 -1.10
CA ALA A 53 3.87 0.67 -0.21
C ALA A 53 2.61 -0.20 -0.35
N GLU A 54 2.78 -1.53 -0.43
CA GLU A 54 1.65 -2.46 -0.40
C GLU A 54 1.05 -2.52 1.01
N LEU A 55 0.10 -1.61 1.26
CA LEU A 55 -0.48 -1.36 2.58
C LEU A 55 -1.16 -2.62 3.16
N ALA A 56 -1.80 -3.44 2.32
CA ALA A 56 -2.46 -4.65 2.79
C ALA A 56 -1.45 -5.64 3.42
N LEU A 57 -0.24 -5.76 2.86
CA LEU A 57 0.75 -6.73 3.32
C LEU A 57 1.36 -6.39 4.68
N PHE A 58 1.39 -5.11 5.08
CA PHE A 58 1.78 -4.71 6.44
C PHE A 58 0.84 -5.29 7.52
N HIS A 59 -0.40 -5.63 7.17
CA HIS A 59 -1.36 -6.24 8.09
C HIS A 59 -1.50 -7.75 7.86
N VAL A 60 -1.50 -8.19 6.60
CA VAL A 60 -1.71 -9.60 6.24
C VAL A 60 -0.53 -10.48 6.65
N LEU A 61 0.71 -10.07 6.41
CA LEU A 61 1.87 -10.93 6.67
C LEU A 61 2.11 -11.19 8.17
N PRO A 62 2.06 -10.18 9.06
CA PRO A 62 2.19 -10.41 10.50
C PRO A 62 1.07 -11.32 11.03
N TRP A 63 -0.18 -11.04 10.65
CA TRP A 63 -1.32 -11.89 11.04
C TRP A 63 -1.16 -13.33 10.52
N ALA A 64 -0.75 -13.53 9.28
CA ALA A 64 -0.55 -14.86 8.72
C ALA A 64 0.55 -15.64 9.48
N GLY A 65 1.63 -14.97 9.88
CA GLY A 65 2.67 -15.54 10.72
C GLY A 65 2.14 -16.03 12.08
N GLU A 66 1.36 -15.18 12.78
CA GLU A 66 0.73 -15.53 14.07
C GLU A 66 -0.29 -16.66 13.93
N ALA A 67 -1.13 -16.59 12.90
CA ALA A 67 -2.17 -17.56 12.60
C ALA A 67 -1.64 -18.85 11.95
N LYS A 68 -0.32 -18.92 11.67
CA LYS A 68 0.36 -20.03 10.99
C LYS A 68 -0.27 -20.36 9.62
N VAL A 69 -0.68 -19.33 8.90
CA VAL A 69 -1.16 -19.39 7.51
C VAL A 69 0.04 -19.35 6.58
N GLU A 70 0.13 -20.31 5.67
CA GLU A 70 1.21 -20.36 4.67
C GLU A 70 1.07 -19.21 3.67
N ILE A 71 2.15 -18.47 3.41
CA ILE A 71 2.20 -17.45 2.35
C ILE A 71 3.06 -18.00 1.20
N GLN A 72 2.50 -17.96 -0.01
CA GLN A 72 3.20 -18.37 -1.22
C GLN A 72 3.13 -17.28 -2.29
N ALA A 73 4.28 -16.84 -2.80
CA ALA A 73 4.37 -15.92 -3.93
C ALA A 73 4.55 -16.72 -5.24
N LEU A 74 3.83 -16.37 -6.31
CA LEU A 74 3.76 -17.19 -7.53
C LEU A 74 4.32 -16.55 -8.80
N ASP A 75 4.59 -15.25 -8.84
CA ASP A 75 5.01 -14.62 -10.08
C ASP A 75 6.54 -14.71 -10.28
N PRO A 76 7.03 -15.58 -11.18
CA PRO A 76 8.48 -15.76 -11.35
C PRO A 76 9.15 -14.58 -12.06
N SER A 77 8.39 -13.62 -12.58
CA SER A 77 8.89 -12.49 -13.35
C SER A 77 8.32 -11.18 -12.81
N ALA A 78 8.06 -11.13 -11.50
CA ALA A 78 7.51 -9.97 -10.79
C ALA A 78 8.30 -8.68 -11.03
N ASN A 79 9.63 -8.76 -11.16
CA ASN A 79 10.52 -7.65 -11.48
C ASN A 79 10.15 -6.90 -12.78
N LEU A 80 9.50 -7.57 -13.74
CA LEU A 80 9.10 -6.94 -15.01
C LEU A 80 8.07 -5.80 -14.82
N LYS A 81 7.37 -5.75 -13.69
CA LYS A 81 6.50 -4.61 -13.32
C LYS A 81 7.32 -3.34 -13.13
N ILE A 82 8.36 -3.41 -12.31
CA ILE A 82 9.26 -2.30 -12.03
C ILE A 82 9.98 -1.88 -13.32
N GLU A 83 10.40 -2.85 -14.13
CA GLU A 83 10.99 -2.56 -15.44
C GLU A 83 10.02 -1.85 -16.38
N SER A 84 8.72 -2.15 -16.32
CA SER A 84 7.70 -1.47 -17.13
C SER A 84 7.55 0.01 -16.79
N GLU A 85 7.62 0.36 -15.51
CA GLU A 85 7.57 1.76 -15.06
C GLU A 85 8.82 2.50 -15.52
N ARG A 86 9.99 1.88 -15.37
CA ARG A 86 11.27 2.43 -15.85
C ARG A 86 11.27 2.61 -17.37
N PHE A 87 10.73 1.65 -18.11
CA PHE A 87 10.63 1.70 -19.56
C PHE A 87 9.70 2.85 -20.00
N ARG A 88 8.50 2.97 -19.41
CA ARG A 88 7.57 4.07 -19.71
C ARG A 88 8.19 5.45 -19.38
N LYS A 89 8.92 5.55 -18.28
CA LYS A 89 9.69 6.76 -17.94
C LYS A 89 10.83 7.04 -18.93
N ALA A 90 11.45 6.02 -19.50
CA ALA A 90 12.44 6.20 -20.56
C ALA A 90 11.79 6.65 -21.87
N LEU A 91 10.62 6.11 -22.23
CA LEU A 91 9.87 6.52 -23.43
C LEU A 91 9.53 8.01 -23.42
N SER A 92 9.22 8.60 -22.26
CA SER A 92 8.89 10.02 -22.17
C SER A 92 10.04 10.95 -22.55
N LEU A 93 11.27 10.44 -22.67
CA LEU A 93 12.45 11.20 -23.10
C LEU A 93 12.55 11.33 -24.63
N PHE A 94 11.76 10.58 -25.40
CA PHE A 94 11.82 10.54 -26.87
C PHE A 94 10.52 11.06 -27.50
N PRO A 95 10.55 11.84 -28.59
CA PRO A 95 9.35 12.39 -29.23
C PRO A 95 8.30 11.33 -29.60
N GLN A 96 8.72 10.23 -30.25
CA GLN A 96 7.82 9.13 -30.60
C GLN A 96 7.24 8.44 -29.37
N GLY A 97 8.01 8.32 -28.28
CA GLY A 97 7.52 7.76 -27.03
C GLY A 97 6.47 8.66 -26.37
N GLN A 98 6.65 9.99 -26.45
CA GLN A 98 5.66 10.96 -25.97
C GLN A 98 4.34 10.86 -26.74
N GLU A 99 4.37 10.70 -28.07
CA GLU A 99 3.16 10.52 -28.88
C GLU A 99 2.37 9.27 -28.47
N VAL A 100 3.05 8.14 -28.25
CA VAL A 100 2.41 6.90 -27.80
C VAL A 100 1.83 7.06 -26.38
N LEU A 101 2.57 7.71 -25.47
CA LEU A 101 2.10 8.00 -24.11
C LEU A 101 0.90 8.95 -24.10
N GLN A 102 0.87 9.95 -25.00
CA GLN A 102 -0.29 10.80 -25.18
C GLN A 102 -1.53 9.98 -25.58
N GLY A 103 -1.36 9.00 -26.47
CA GLY A 103 -2.42 8.05 -26.84
C GLY A 103 -2.98 7.25 -25.66
N ALA A 104 -2.19 7.03 -24.60
CA ALA A 104 -2.62 6.33 -23.38
C ALA A 104 -3.32 7.24 -22.34
N THR A 105 -3.32 8.57 -22.53
CA THR A 105 -3.76 9.53 -21.49
C THR A 105 -5.19 9.28 -20.99
N ALA A 106 -6.13 8.99 -21.89
CA ALA A 106 -7.51 8.72 -21.50
C ALA A 106 -7.66 7.42 -20.69
N LEU A 107 -6.83 6.41 -20.97
CA LEU A 107 -6.80 5.15 -20.22
C LEU A 107 -6.25 5.39 -18.82
N GLU A 108 -5.15 6.16 -18.70
CA GLU A 108 -4.56 6.56 -17.43
C GLU A 108 -5.52 7.37 -16.57
N GLN A 109 -6.21 8.35 -17.15
CA GLN A 109 -7.22 9.15 -16.43
C GLN A 109 -8.39 8.29 -15.93
N SER A 110 -8.82 7.31 -16.72
CA SER A 110 -9.89 6.39 -16.34
C SER A 110 -9.46 5.48 -15.18
N LEU A 111 -8.24 4.93 -15.25
CA LEU A 111 -7.67 4.13 -14.17
C LEU A 111 -7.44 4.96 -12.90
N GLN A 112 -6.92 6.18 -13.05
CA GLN A 112 -6.72 7.11 -11.94
C GLN A 112 -8.05 7.41 -11.26
N THR A 113 -9.09 7.73 -12.02
CA THR A 113 -10.44 7.99 -11.48
C THR A 113 -10.97 6.78 -10.72
N LEU A 114 -10.78 5.57 -11.25
CA LEU A 114 -11.17 4.33 -10.60
C LEU A 114 -10.47 4.15 -9.24
N LEU A 115 -9.15 4.44 -9.18
CA LEU A 115 -8.29 4.27 -8.01
C LEU A 115 -8.44 5.38 -6.96
N THR A 116 -8.91 6.57 -7.33
CA THR A 116 -9.02 7.71 -6.41
C THR A 116 -10.45 7.98 -5.94
N THR A 117 -11.45 7.40 -6.60
CA THR A 117 -12.84 7.49 -6.16
C THR A 117 -13.10 6.51 -5.02
N PRO A 118 -13.59 6.94 -3.85
CA PRO A 118 -13.92 6.04 -2.74
C PRO A 118 -14.88 4.93 -3.18
N LYS A 119 -14.56 3.69 -2.79
CA LYS A 119 -15.26 2.47 -3.20
C LYS A 119 -15.38 1.51 -2.02
N THR A 120 -16.40 0.67 -2.08
CA THR A 120 -16.58 -0.48 -1.19
C THR A 120 -15.89 -1.71 -1.77
N ALA A 121 -15.72 -2.75 -0.95
CA ALA A 121 -15.24 -4.05 -1.43
C ALA A 121 -16.05 -4.57 -2.64
N GLN A 122 -17.39 -4.47 -2.58
CA GLN A 122 -18.28 -4.97 -3.63
C GLN A 122 -18.13 -4.19 -4.95
N ASP A 123 -17.78 -2.91 -4.90
CA ASP A 123 -17.51 -2.13 -6.11
C ASP A 123 -16.30 -2.68 -6.86
N PHE A 124 -15.26 -3.14 -6.15
CA PHE A 124 -14.07 -3.74 -6.77
C PHE A 124 -14.32 -5.12 -7.37
N PHE A 125 -15.32 -5.86 -6.85
CA PHE A 125 -15.75 -7.14 -7.40
C PHE A 125 -16.77 -7.02 -8.55
N SER A 126 -17.26 -5.81 -8.82
CA SER A 126 -18.32 -5.55 -9.81
C SER A 126 -17.85 -5.70 -11.26
N GLN A 127 -18.80 -5.98 -12.17
CA GLN A 127 -18.51 -6.00 -13.61
C GLN A 127 -18.15 -4.62 -14.16
N ASP A 128 -18.61 -3.54 -13.54
CA ASP A 128 -18.31 -2.18 -13.97
C ASP A 128 -16.81 -1.87 -13.77
N THR A 129 -16.29 -2.17 -12.58
CA THR A 129 -14.85 -2.05 -12.29
C THR A 129 -14.02 -2.95 -13.21
N LEU A 130 -14.43 -4.22 -13.39
CA LEU A 130 -13.76 -5.12 -14.33
C LEU A 130 -13.80 -4.62 -15.78
N GLY A 131 -14.89 -3.95 -16.18
CA GLY A 131 -15.03 -3.32 -17.49
C GLY A 131 -13.94 -2.28 -17.74
N VAL A 132 -13.77 -1.34 -16.81
CA VAL A 132 -12.73 -0.29 -16.88
C VAL A 132 -11.33 -0.91 -16.95
N LEU A 133 -11.05 -1.92 -16.13
CA LEU A 133 -9.73 -2.58 -16.11
C LEU A 133 -9.46 -3.36 -17.40
N ARG A 134 -10.48 -4.02 -17.98
CA ARG A 134 -10.36 -4.71 -19.28
C ARG A 134 -10.11 -3.72 -20.41
N GLU A 135 -10.80 -2.58 -20.41
CA GLU A 135 -10.57 -1.52 -21.38
C GLU A 135 -9.16 -0.95 -21.27
N TYR A 136 -8.67 -0.73 -20.06
CA TYR A 136 -7.28 -0.33 -19.80
C TYR A 136 -6.29 -1.33 -20.41
N HIS A 137 -6.43 -2.63 -20.09
CA HIS A 137 -5.54 -3.67 -20.61
C HIS A 137 -5.55 -3.76 -22.13
N ARG A 138 -6.74 -3.79 -22.75
CA ARG A 138 -6.87 -3.85 -24.21
C ARG A 138 -6.31 -2.59 -24.89
N GLY A 139 -6.55 -1.42 -24.31
CA GLY A 139 -6.04 -0.15 -24.81
C GLY A 139 -4.51 -0.10 -24.75
N TYR A 140 -3.93 -0.50 -23.62
CA TYR A 140 -2.49 -0.60 -23.46
C TYR A 140 -1.85 -1.60 -24.43
N ALA A 141 -2.43 -2.79 -24.57
CA ALA A 141 -1.94 -3.80 -25.51
C ALA A 141 -2.01 -3.32 -26.97
N ARG A 142 -3.01 -2.52 -27.35
CA ARG A 142 -3.09 -1.93 -28.70
C ARG A 142 -2.02 -0.87 -28.96
N LEU A 143 -1.69 -0.07 -27.94
CA LEU A 143 -0.71 1.03 -28.06
C LEU A 143 0.73 0.54 -28.01
N PHE A 144 1.02 -0.42 -27.12
CA PHE A 144 2.39 -0.82 -26.83
C PHE A 144 2.72 -2.25 -27.27
N GLY A 145 1.72 -3.07 -27.63
CA GLY A 145 1.88 -4.52 -27.70
C GLY A 145 2.08 -5.14 -26.31
N GLU A 146 2.17 -6.46 -26.27
CA GLU A 146 2.67 -7.15 -25.07
C GLU A 146 4.20 -7.04 -25.04
N GLY A 147 4.78 -6.62 -23.91
CA GLY A 147 6.23 -6.42 -23.81
C GLY A 147 6.67 -5.56 -22.63
N PRO A 148 7.83 -4.87 -22.75
CA PRO A 148 8.40 -4.08 -21.65
C PRO A 148 7.46 -3.01 -21.10
N ALA A 149 6.69 -2.32 -21.93
CA ALA A 149 5.77 -1.27 -21.47
C ALA A 149 4.56 -1.81 -20.68
N THR A 150 4.15 -3.05 -20.92
CA THR A 150 3.08 -3.73 -20.17
C THR A 150 3.62 -4.55 -19.00
N GLY A 151 4.95 -4.72 -18.91
CA GLY A 151 5.61 -5.59 -17.94
C GLY A 151 5.39 -7.07 -18.23
N PHE A 152 5.09 -7.42 -19.48
CA PHE A 152 4.72 -8.78 -19.89
C PHE A 152 3.57 -9.36 -19.04
N ARG A 153 2.58 -8.50 -18.72
CA ARG A 153 1.49 -8.84 -17.80
C ARG A 153 0.68 -10.04 -18.27
N GLN A 154 0.36 -10.12 -19.56
CA GLN A 154 -0.39 -11.24 -20.12
C GLN A 154 0.37 -12.55 -19.92
N GLU A 155 1.62 -12.61 -20.35
CA GLU A 155 2.43 -13.82 -20.21
C GLU A 155 2.63 -14.22 -18.73
N ARG A 156 2.87 -13.23 -17.87
CA ARG A 156 3.02 -13.45 -16.42
C ARG A 156 1.76 -14.03 -15.80
N MET A 157 0.62 -13.40 -16.03
CA MET A 157 -0.64 -13.83 -15.42
C MET A 157 -1.13 -15.16 -16.00
N GLU A 158 -0.81 -15.49 -17.26
CA GLU A 158 -1.05 -16.82 -17.82
C GLU A 158 -0.27 -17.92 -17.07
N ARG A 159 1.02 -17.69 -16.75
CA ARG A 159 1.84 -18.62 -15.96
C ARG A 159 1.36 -18.75 -14.52
N VAL A 160 0.97 -17.63 -13.90
CA VAL A 160 0.39 -17.64 -12.55
C VAL A 160 -0.93 -18.40 -12.55
N ALA A 161 -1.80 -18.16 -13.53
CA ALA A 161 -3.06 -18.89 -13.69
C ALA A 161 -2.84 -20.39 -13.91
N GLU A 162 -1.84 -20.80 -14.71
CA GLU A 162 -1.48 -22.21 -14.88
C GLU A 162 -1.07 -22.87 -13.54
N SER A 163 -0.38 -22.12 -12.69
CA SER A 163 0.06 -22.57 -11.36
C SER A 163 -1.10 -22.64 -10.36
N LEU A 164 -2.12 -21.79 -10.52
CA LEU A 164 -3.34 -21.74 -9.70
C LEU A 164 -4.42 -22.73 -10.15
N ARG A 165 -4.41 -23.18 -11.41
CA ARG A 165 -5.36 -24.18 -11.89
C ARG A 165 -5.20 -25.46 -11.07
N PRO A 166 -6.28 -25.99 -10.47
CA PRO A 166 -6.18 -27.11 -9.54
C PRO A 166 -5.54 -28.31 -10.21
N LYS A 167 -4.35 -28.70 -9.74
CA LYS A 167 -3.76 -30.01 -10.03
C LYS A 167 -4.33 -31.00 -9.02
N ALA A 168 -5.46 -31.61 -9.38
CA ALA A 168 -6.19 -32.67 -8.69
C ALA A 168 -7.33 -32.27 -7.72
N VAL A 169 -8.37 -33.13 -7.75
CA VAL A 169 -9.59 -33.12 -6.95
C VAL A 169 -9.26 -33.21 -5.46
N GLY A 170 -9.90 -32.37 -4.63
CA GLY A 170 -9.77 -32.39 -3.16
C GLY A 170 -8.85 -31.33 -2.56
N GLN A 171 -8.40 -30.33 -3.33
CA GLN A 171 -7.60 -29.23 -2.79
C GLN A 171 -8.44 -28.25 -1.94
N GLU A 172 -7.85 -27.85 -0.82
CA GLU A 172 -8.37 -26.87 0.14
C GLU A 172 -8.60 -25.49 -0.50
N PRO A 173 -9.48 -24.65 0.06
CA PRO A 173 -9.76 -23.33 -0.50
C PRO A 173 -8.49 -22.46 -0.57
N THR A 174 -7.98 -22.24 -1.78
CA THR A 174 -6.91 -21.28 -2.05
C THR A 174 -7.47 -19.86 -2.05
N LEU A 175 -6.90 -18.99 -1.21
CA LEU A 175 -7.11 -17.54 -1.29
C LEU A 175 -5.97 -16.92 -2.08
N VAL A 176 -6.30 -16.04 -3.00
CA VAL A 176 -5.35 -15.38 -3.89
C VAL A 176 -5.50 -13.87 -3.74
N LEU A 177 -4.40 -13.20 -3.40
CA LEU A 177 -4.25 -11.75 -3.47
C LEU A 177 -3.53 -11.40 -4.77
N ALA A 178 -4.03 -10.40 -5.48
CA ALA A 178 -3.41 -9.88 -6.70
C ALA A 178 -3.58 -8.37 -6.77
N ASP A 179 -2.58 -7.65 -7.27
CA ASP A 179 -2.70 -6.22 -7.56
C ASP A 179 -3.88 -5.99 -8.51
N LEU A 180 -4.60 -4.87 -8.39
CA LEU A 180 -5.85 -4.63 -9.12
C LEU A 180 -5.79 -4.91 -10.64
N LEU A 181 -4.68 -4.56 -11.29
CA LEU A 181 -4.49 -4.79 -12.72
C LEU A 181 -4.31 -6.29 -13.04
N ASP A 182 -3.52 -7.01 -12.25
CA ASP A 182 -3.31 -8.44 -12.36
C ASP A 182 -4.59 -9.23 -12.01
N TYR A 183 -5.31 -8.77 -10.96
CA TYR A 183 -6.61 -9.27 -10.55
C TYR A 183 -7.59 -9.35 -11.73
N ALA A 184 -7.75 -8.25 -12.49
CA ALA A 184 -8.68 -8.23 -13.62
C ALA A 184 -8.33 -9.28 -14.70
N MET A 185 -7.03 -9.50 -14.94
CA MET A 185 -6.57 -10.49 -15.91
C MET A 185 -6.76 -11.92 -15.40
N LEU A 186 -6.45 -12.17 -14.13
CA LEU A 186 -6.67 -13.48 -13.49
C LEU A 186 -8.17 -13.83 -13.40
N ARG A 187 -9.05 -12.84 -13.23
CA ARG A 187 -10.51 -13.05 -13.28
C ARG A 187 -10.97 -13.60 -14.63
N ASP A 188 -10.35 -13.17 -15.73
CA ASP A 188 -10.67 -13.67 -17.06
C ASP A 188 -10.02 -15.04 -17.33
N LEU A 189 -8.79 -15.28 -16.82
CA LEU A 189 -8.06 -16.56 -16.98
C LEU A 189 -8.57 -17.70 -16.08
N LEU A 190 -9.25 -17.36 -14.98
CA LEU A 190 -9.74 -18.26 -13.94
C LEU A 190 -11.23 -17.96 -13.65
N PRO A 191 -12.15 -18.31 -14.56
CA PRO A 191 -13.56 -17.92 -14.49
C PRO A 191 -14.29 -18.50 -13.28
N ASP A 192 -13.82 -19.62 -12.73
CA ASP A 192 -14.39 -20.29 -11.55
C ASP A 192 -14.00 -19.63 -10.21
N THR A 193 -13.21 -18.55 -10.25
CA THR A 193 -12.89 -17.79 -9.04
C THR A 193 -14.14 -17.15 -8.45
N GLN A 194 -14.26 -17.20 -7.14
CA GLN A 194 -15.36 -16.56 -6.41
C GLN A 194 -14.95 -15.16 -5.96
N SER A 195 -15.96 -14.31 -5.75
CA SER A 195 -15.81 -13.05 -5.02
C SER A 195 -16.29 -13.24 -3.58
N PRO A 196 -15.71 -12.51 -2.60
CA PRO A 196 -16.17 -12.60 -1.23
C PRO A 196 -17.63 -12.17 -1.07
N ALA A 197 -18.35 -12.86 -0.18
CA ALA A 197 -19.68 -12.44 0.21
C ALA A 197 -19.63 -11.04 0.85
N PRO A 198 -20.67 -10.20 0.67
CA PRO A 198 -20.75 -8.92 1.37
C PRO A 198 -20.74 -9.12 2.88
N THR A 199 -19.79 -8.49 3.56
CA THR A 199 -19.71 -8.44 5.02
C THR A 199 -19.90 -7.00 5.50
N PRO A 200 -20.55 -6.79 6.65
CA PRO A 200 -20.57 -5.47 7.29
C PRO A 200 -19.15 -5.07 7.68
N SER A 201 -18.86 -3.76 7.65
CA SER A 201 -17.56 -3.26 8.08
C SER A 201 -17.34 -3.53 9.56
N SER A 202 -16.18 -4.09 9.88
CA SER A 202 -15.73 -4.33 11.25
C SER A 202 -15.27 -3.04 11.94
N GLU A 203 -15.12 -3.12 13.25
CA GLU A 203 -14.52 -2.05 14.05
C GLU A 203 -13.08 -1.74 13.60
N ALA A 204 -12.29 -2.77 13.29
CA ALA A 204 -10.91 -2.60 12.84
C ALA A 204 -10.85 -1.87 11.48
N GLU A 205 -11.79 -2.13 10.57
CA GLU A 205 -11.91 -1.39 9.31
C GLU A 205 -12.26 0.07 9.53
N ARG A 206 -13.17 0.36 10.48
CA ARG A 206 -13.54 1.74 10.85
C ARG A 206 -12.33 2.48 11.39
N GLN A 207 -11.60 1.90 12.34
CA GLN A 207 -10.41 2.50 12.94
C GLN A 207 -9.33 2.76 11.89
N ARG A 208 -9.06 1.79 11.00
CA ARG A 208 -8.14 1.97 9.87
C ARG A 208 -8.56 3.12 8.96
N SER A 209 -9.86 3.29 8.70
CA SER A 209 -10.35 4.42 7.90
C SER A 209 -10.07 5.78 8.55
N VAL A 210 -10.13 5.88 9.88
CA VAL A 210 -9.78 7.12 10.61
C VAL A 210 -8.29 7.39 10.47
N LEU A 211 -7.45 6.37 10.69
CA LEU A 211 -5.99 6.47 10.49
C LEU A 211 -5.63 6.88 9.06
N ASP A 212 -6.26 6.25 8.06
CA ASP A 212 -6.03 6.56 6.64
C ASP A 212 -6.40 8.00 6.30
N ARG A 213 -7.47 8.54 6.90
CA ARG A 213 -7.79 9.96 6.74
C ARG A 213 -6.74 10.85 7.39
N ALA A 214 -6.32 10.52 8.61
CA ALA A 214 -5.33 11.29 9.35
C ALA A 214 -3.91 11.24 8.75
N TRP A 215 -3.54 10.14 8.08
CA TRP A 215 -2.30 10.07 7.30
C TRP A 215 -2.31 10.95 6.06
N ARG A 216 -3.48 11.12 5.42
CA ARG A 216 -3.63 12.00 4.26
C ARG A 216 -3.62 13.47 4.66
N LEU A 217 -4.20 13.79 5.83
CA LEU A 217 -4.21 15.11 6.46
C LEU A 217 -4.48 16.23 5.44
N GLU A 218 -5.70 16.27 4.92
CA GLU A 218 -6.06 17.25 3.92
C GLU A 218 -6.38 18.60 4.57
N GLU A 219 -6.10 19.71 3.89
CA GLU A 219 -6.39 21.06 4.41
C GLU A 219 -7.90 21.31 4.64
N SER A 220 -8.75 20.56 3.93
CA SER A 220 -10.21 20.63 4.04
C SER A 220 -10.77 19.83 5.22
N ASP A 221 -9.92 19.13 5.98
CA ASP A 221 -10.37 18.33 7.12
C ASP A 221 -10.85 19.16 8.31
N ASP A 222 -11.89 18.66 8.97
CA ASP A 222 -12.20 19.07 10.34
C ASP A 222 -11.21 18.39 11.29
N TRP A 223 -10.08 19.06 11.53
CA TRP A 223 -9.00 18.55 12.36
C TRP A 223 -9.43 18.28 13.82
N ALA A 224 -10.41 19.04 14.34
CA ALA A 224 -10.92 18.82 15.69
C ALA A 224 -11.71 17.52 15.76
N ALA A 225 -12.66 17.32 14.84
CA ALA A 225 -13.43 16.08 14.76
C ALA A 225 -12.53 14.86 14.49
N LEU A 226 -11.49 15.02 13.67
CA LEU A 226 -10.54 13.95 13.39
C LEU A 226 -9.69 13.59 14.62
N LEU A 227 -9.26 14.57 15.41
CA LEU A 227 -8.58 14.33 16.69
C LEU A 227 -9.48 13.62 17.69
N GLU A 228 -10.76 13.97 17.77
CA GLU A 228 -11.74 13.26 18.61
C GLU A 228 -11.87 11.78 18.18
N GLN A 229 -11.99 11.52 16.89
CA GLN A 229 -12.06 10.14 16.37
C GLN A 229 -10.78 9.34 16.65
N LEU A 230 -9.60 9.97 16.55
CA LEU A 230 -8.33 9.33 16.84
C LEU A 230 -8.17 8.91 18.31
N GLN A 231 -8.85 9.58 19.25
CA GLN A 231 -8.85 9.17 20.66
C GLN A 231 -9.56 7.83 20.88
N GLU A 232 -10.45 7.44 19.98
CA GLU A 232 -11.14 6.14 20.00
C GLU A 232 -10.37 5.04 19.25
N VAL A 233 -9.30 5.39 18.54
CA VAL A 233 -8.48 4.43 17.79
C VAL A 233 -7.40 3.86 18.69
N GLU A 234 -7.28 2.54 18.72
CA GLU A 234 -6.25 1.86 19.50
C GLU A 234 -4.88 1.92 18.83
N GLY A 235 -3.85 2.07 19.65
CA GLY A 235 -2.46 1.83 19.24
C GLY A 235 -1.62 3.07 18.91
N PRO A 236 -0.32 2.86 18.73
CA PRO A 236 0.70 3.91 18.60
C PRO A 236 0.54 4.79 17.35
N GLU A 237 -0.05 4.24 16.29
CA GLU A 237 -0.24 4.95 15.02
C GLU A 237 -1.22 6.14 15.15
N ALA A 238 -2.23 6.03 16.02
CA ALA A 238 -3.18 7.11 16.27
C ALA A 238 -2.48 8.32 16.92
N GLN A 239 -1.58 8.07 17.86
CA GLN A 239 -0.78 9.11 18.51
C GLN A 239 0.18 9.81 17.53
N TYR A 240 0.81 9.05 16.63
CA TYR A 240 1.60 9.64 15.54
C TYR A 240 0.74 10.53 14.65
N CYS A 241 -0.43 10.08 14.23
CA CYS A 241 -1.34 10.86 13.39
C CYS A 241 -1.82 12.13 14.10
N ALA A 242 -2.17 12.05 15.38
CA ALA A 242 -2.53 13.21 16.18
C ALA A 242 -1.39 14.24 16.22
N ALA A 243 -0.14 13.81 16.40
CA ALA A 243 1.01 14.70 16.36
C ALA A 243 1.15 15.43 15.01
N GLN A 244 0.84 14.77 13.89
CA GLN A 244 0.83 15.44 12.58
C GLN A 244 -0.28 16.49 12.45
N ILE A 245 -1.45 16.25 13.02
CA ILE A 245 -2.53 17.24 13.06
C ILE A 245 -2.12 18.47 13.87
N TYR A 246 -1.54 18.28 15.07
CA TYR A 246 -1.02 19.41 15.86
C TYR A 246 0.07 20.18 15.12
N LEU A 247 0.93 19.48 14.39
CA LEU A 247 1.96 20.09 13.56
C LEU A 247 1.36 20.95 12.43
N ALA A 248 0.37 20.42 11.71
CA ALA A 248 -0.35 21.16 10.66
C ALA A 248 -1.12 22.37 11.22
N ALA A 249 -1.62 22.27 12.45
CA ALA A 249 -2.24 23.38 13.19
C ALA A 249 -1.25 24.41 13.74
N GLY A 250 0.05 24.30 13.43
CA GLY A 250 1.08 25.25 13.86
C GLY A 250 1.47 25.11 15.34
N GLN A 251 1.28 23.93 15.94
CA GLN A 251 1.61 23.64 17.34
C GLN A 251 2.78 22.63 17.44
N PRO A 252 4.01 23.03 17.07
CA PRO A 252 5.15 22.10 17.01
C PRO A 252 5.56 21.58 18.39
N GLN A 253 5.34 22.33 19.48
CA GLN A 253 5.61 21.87 20.84
C GLN A 253 4.68 20.73 21.24
N ALA A 254 3.37 20.89 21.04
CA ALA A 254 2.38 19.86 21.32
C ALA A 254 2.62 18.59 20.47
N ALA A 255 2.98 18.78 19.20
CA ALA A 255 3.37 17.67 18.33
C ALA A 255 4.63 16.95 18.85
N LEU A 256 5.65 17.69 19.31
CA LEU A 256 6.87 17.10 19.87
C LEU A 256 6.56 16.31 21.14
N GLU A 257 5.73 16.82 22.04
CA GLU A 257 5.34 16.12 23.28
C GLU A 257 4.65 14.78 22.99
N LEU A 258 3.76 14.75 22.00
CA LEU A 258 3.12 13.50 21.56
C LEU A 258 4.12 12.53 20.96
N LEU A 259 5.02 12.98 20.08
CA LEU A 259 6.05 12.12 19.52
C LEU A 259 7.04 11.64 20.58
N GLU A 260 7.37 12.48 21.57
CA GLU A 260 8.23 12.11 22.69
C GLU A 260 7.59 11.01 23.53
N SER A 261 6.31 11.12 23.87
CA SER A 261 5.60 10.04 24.55
C SER A 261 5.57 8.76 23.71
N LEU A 262 5.39 8.87 22.39
CA LEU A 262 5.32 7.73 21.49
C LEU A 262 6.65 6.99 21.37
N VAL A 263 7.79 7.70 21.29
CA VAL A 263 9.11 7.04 21.20
C VAL A 263 9.50 6.27 22.48
N HIS A 264 8.77 6.50 23.59
CA HIS A 264 8.93 5.78 24.85
C HIS A 264 7.89 4.65 25.04
N SER A 265 7.01 4.41 24.07
CA SER A 265 6.04 3.30 24.08
C SER A 265 6.46 2.16 23.15
N ASP A 266 5.60 1.14 23.00
CA ASP A 266 5.72 0.16 21.92
C ASP A 266 5.06 0.72 20.65
N PHE A 267 5.88 1.02 19.63
CA PHE A 267 5.44 1.58 18.34
C PHE A 267 6.00 0.80 17.15
N GLN A 268 6.34 -0.48 17.34
CA GLN A 268 6.96 -1.31 16.31
C GLN A 268 6.02 -1.69 15.17
N PHE A 269 4.71 -1.67 15.41
CA PHE A 269 3.68 -2.00 14.44
C PHE A 269 2.83 -0.77 14.10
N PRO A 270 2.48 -0.57 12.81
CA PRO A 270 2.97 -1.29 11.63
C PRO A 270 4.45 -0.99 11.33
N GLU A 271 5.13 -1.85 10.58
CA GLU A 271 6.61 -1.78 10.40
C GLU A 271 7.12 -0.43 9.84
N TYR A 272 6.28 0.37 9.19
CA TYR A 272 6.64 1.70 8.71
C TYR A 272 6.62 2.79 9.79
N LEU A 273 5.86 2.58 10.86
CA LEU A 273 5.64 3.58 11.91
C LEU A 273 6.94 3.99 12.60
N PRO A 274 7.86 3.09 12.99
CA PRO A 274 9.10 3.49 13.65
C PRO A 274 9.94 4.48 12.85
N GLY A 275 10.11 4.24 11.54
CA GLY A 275 10.89 5.12 10.69
C GLY A 275 10.28 6.51 10.59
N TYR A 276 8.95 6.59 10.39
CA TYR A 276 8.25 7.87 10.32
C TYR A 276 8.25 8.62 11.66
N THR A 277 7.94 7.94 12.77
CA THR A 277 7.95 8.53 14.11
C THR A 277 9.32 9.11 14.47
N LEU A 278 10.39 8.32 14.33
CA LEU A 278 11.74 8.76 14.71
C LEU A 278 12.26 9.89 13.80
N SER A 279 12.00 9.82 12.50
CA SER A 279 12.43 10.88 11.58
C SER A 279 11.68 12.20 11.83
N ARG A 280 10.37 12.15 12.08
CA ARG A 280 9.56 13.33 12.42
C ARG A 280 9.91 13.91 13.79
N TYR A 281 10.13 13.05 14.78
CA TYR A 281 10.62 13.47 16.09
C TYR A 281 11.95 14.21 15.98
N GLY A 282 12.89 13.69 15.17
CA GLY A 282 14.15 14.37 14.89
C GLY A 282 13.97 15.75 14.25
N GLN A 283 13.06 15.89 13.29
CA GLN A 283 12.77 17.18 12.65
C GLN A 283 12.20 18.20 13.63
N LEU A 284 11.26 17.80 14.50
CA LEU A 284 10.68 18.70 15.51
C LEU A 284 11.69 19.08 16.59
N ALA A 285 12.52 18.12 17.03
CA ALA A 285 13.61 18.39 17.95
C ALA A 285 14.58 19.43 17.37
N ASP A 286 14.99 19.28 16.10
CA ASP A 286 15.83 20.28 15.41
C ASP A 286 15.15 21.65 15.33
N TRP A 287 13.87 21.70 14.95
CA TRP A 287 13.11 22.95 14.87
C TRP A 287 13.09 23.66 16.24
N LEU A 288 12.90 22.91 17.31
CA LEU A 288 12.85 23.44 18.68
C LEU A 288 14.23 23.60 19.34
N GLY A 289 15.32 23.48 18.58
CA GLY A 289 16.69 23.73 19.05
C GLY A 289 17.32 22.58 19.84
N GLN A 290 16.68 21.41 19.88
CA GLN A 290 17.11 20.21 20.62
C GLN A 290 18.00 19.31 19.73
N ARG A 291 19.13 19.84 19.26
CA ARG A 291 19.96 19.20 18.23
C ARG A 291 20.48 17.81 18.62
N ASP A 292 20.92 17.62 19.85
CA ASP A 292 21.46 16.33 20.29
C ASP A 292 20.40 15.24 20.30
N GLN A 293 19.16 15.59 20.66
CA GLN A 293 18.02 14.69 20.61
C GLN A 293 17.66 14.34 19.16
N ALA A 294 17.65 15.35 18.26
CA ALA A 294 17.42 15.15 16.84
C ALA A 294 18.43 14.18 16.21
N LEU A 295 19.73 14.38 16.49
CA LEU A 295 20.80 13.52 15.98
C LEU A 295 20.63 12.06 16.42
N ARG A 296 20.27 11.82 17.69
CA ARG A 296 19.99 10.46 18.19
C ARG A 296 18.80 9.84 17.48
N ALA A 297 17.73 10.61 17.24
CA ALA A 297 16.55 10.14 16.52
C ALA A 297 16.88 9.74 15.07
N TYR A 298 17.64 10.58 14.35
CA TYR A 298 18.07 10.24 12.98
C TYR A 298 18.99 9.02 12.94
N GLN A 299 19.92 8.89 13.89
CA GLN A 299 20.74 7.68 14.02
C GLN A 299 19.89 6.44 14.28
N ALA A 300 18.86 6.54 15.11
CA ALA A 300 17.93 5.45 15.38
C ALA A 300 17.19 5.00 14.11
N VAL A 301 16.71 5.94 13.27
CA VAL A 301 16.10 5.60 11.96
C VAL A 301 17.05 4.76 11.11
N LEU A 302 18.32 5.15 11.02
CA LEU A 302 19.31 4.46 10.19
C LEU A 302 19.77 3.12 10.78
N ALA A 303 19.47 2.87 12.06
CA ALA A 303 19.76 1.61 12.74
C ALA A 303 18.61 0.59 12.63
N LEU A 304 17.43 0.99 12.13
CA LEU A 304 16.31 0.08 11.91
C LEU A 304 16.65 -0.98 10.86
N SER A 305 16.15 -2.20 11.04
CA SER A 305 16.29 -3.29 10.06
C SER A 305 15.64 -2.95 8.72
N TRP A 306 14.57 -2.16 8.76
CA TRP A 306 13.98 -1.50 7.61
C TRP A 306 13.32 -0.19 8.06
N ALA A 307 13.30 0.81 7.18
CA ALA A 307 12.55 2.04 7.35
C ALA A 307 12.09 2.56 5.98
N PRO A 308 10.93 3.24 5.90
CA PRO A 308 10.47 3.87 4.68
C PRO A 308 11.55 4.75 4.05
N LYS A 309 11.61 4.78 2.73
CA LYS A 309 12.65 5.53 2.00
C LYS A 309 12.67 7.02 2.41
N GLU A 310 11.51 7.65 2.52
CA GLU A 310 11.38 9.06 2.90
C GLU A 310 11.94 9.31 4.30
N ALA A 311 11.69 8.39 5.24
CA ALA A 311 12.22 8.48 6.60
C ALA A 311 13.75 8.34 6.63
N ARG A 312 14.30 7.38 5.87
CA ARG A 312 15.76 7.20 5.74
C ARG A 312 16.43 8.41 5.11
N GLU A 313 15.87 8.95 4.02
CA GLU A 313 16.37 10.15 3.36
C GLU A 313 16.31 11.38 4.27
N THR A 314 15.21 11.53 5.02
CA THR A 314 15.05 12.57 6.04
C THR A 314 16.14 12.46 7.12
N ALA A 315 16.37 11.26 7.64
CA ALA A 315 17.40 11.04 8.66
C ALA A 315 18.82 11.30 8.13
N LEU A 316 19.14 10.87 6.92
CA LEU A 316 20.43 11.15 6.27
C LEU A 316 20.66 12.66 6.08
N ALA A 317 19.63 13.39 5.65
CA ALA A 317 19.70 14.84 5.52
C ALA A 317 19.86 15.52 6.88
N GLY A 318 19.06 15.10 7.87
CA GLY A 318 19.05 15.62 9.24
C GLY A 318 20.39 15.43 9.98
N GLN A 319 21.10 14.33 9.74
CA GLN A 319 22.46 14.14 10.28
C GLN A 319 23.44 15.19 9.78
N ARG A 320 23.33 15.60 8.52
CA ARG A 320 24.26 16.56 7.87
C ARG A 320 23.89 18.00 8.19
N THR A 321 22.60 18.30 8.23
CA THR A 321 22.11 19.68 8.38
C THR A 321 20.88 19.69 9.28
N PRO A 322 20.84 20.54 10.32
CA PRO A 322 19.65 20.69 11.15
C PRO A 322 18.42 21.04 10.30
N PHE A 323 17.31 20.35 10.56
CA PHE A 323 16.05 20.69 9.94
C PHE A 323 15.61 22.11 10.32
N LYS A 324 15.09 22.85 9.34
CA LYS A 324 14.45 24.15 9.55
C LYS A 324 13.14 24.14 8.77
N PRO A 325 12.01 24.54 9.38
CA PRO A 325 10.76 24.67 8.64
C PRO A 325 10.91 25.72 7.54
N LYS A 326 10.21 25.52 6.42
CA LYS A 326 10.03 26.60 5.45
C LYS A 326 9.01 27.57 6.06
N GLY A 327 9.43 28.83 6.21
CA GLY A 327 8.53 29.93 6.63
C GLY A 327 7.55 30.31 5.52
#